data_AF-A0A836W5K8-F1
#
_entry.id   AF-A0A836W5K8-F1
#
_cell.length_a   1.000
_cell.length_b   1.000
_cell.length_c   1.000
_cell.angle_alpha   90.00
_cell.angle_beta   90.00
_cell.angle_gamma   90.00
#
_symmetry.space_group_name_H-M   'P 1'
#
loop_
_entity.id
_entity.type
_entity.pdbx_description
1 polymer ?
#
loop_
_entity_poly.entity_id
_entity_poly.type
_entity_poly.pdbx_seq_one_letter_code
_entity_poly.pdbx_strand_id
1 'polypeptide(L)' 'MARILVIGSGFAGVEAMRRLQELGLCDRSECIWVSANSKLVFLPLLPALVSRRYRPGDVEWSVEAYA' A
#
# COMPACT_ATOMS: atom_id res chain seq x y z
N MET A 1 -14.28 -20.48 5.72
CA MET A 1 -12.98 -19.90 5.32
C MET A 1 -13.28 -18.74 4.40
N ALA A 2 -12.92 -17.51 4.77
CA ALA A 2 -13.19 -16.33 3.95
C ALA A 2 -11.97 -16.02 3.07
N ARG A 3 -12.21 -15.38 1.92
CA ARG A 3 -11.16 -14.82 1.07
C ARG A 3 -11.28 -13.31 1.12
N ILE A 4 -10.22 -12.64 1.55
CA ILE A 4 -10.17 -11.19 1.73
C ILE A 4 -9.31 -10.62 0.62
N LEU A 5 -9.92 -9.83 -0.26
CA LEU A 5 -9.24 -9.18 -1.36
C LEU A 5 -9.06 -7.69 -1.06
N VAL A 6 -7.82 -7.24 -0.98
CA VAL A 6 -7.48 -5.81 -0.89
C VAL A 6 -7.04 -5.35 -2.27
N ILE A 7 -7.75 -4.36 -2.83
CA ILE A 7 -7.45 -3.80 -4.16
C ILE A 7 -6.87 -2.40 -3.99
N GLY A 8 -5.67 -2.21 -4.53
CA GLY A 8 -4.91 -0.97 -4.48
C GLY A 8 -3.89 -0.93 -3.35
N SER A 9 -2.82 -0.16 -3.57
CA SER A 9 -1.71 0.02 -2.62
C SER A 9 -1.44 1.50 -2.34
N GLY A 10 -2.50 2.30 -2.32
CA GLY A 10 -2.46 3.61 -1.67
C GLY A 10 -2.49 3.46 -0.14
N PHE A 11 -2.64 4.58 0.56
CA PHE A 11 -2.66 4.63 2.03
C PHE A 11 -3.60 3.59 2.67
N ALA A 12 -4.83 3.51 2.16
CA ALA A 12 -5.84 2.62 2.72
C ALA A 12 -5.52 1.14 2.48
N GLY A 13 -5.05 0.77 1.29
CA GLY A 13 -4.77 -0.62 0.95
C GLY A 13 -3.57 -1.18 1.74
N VAL A 14 -2.51 -0.37 1.85
CA VAL A 14 -1.34 -0.71 2.68
C VAL A 14 -1.73 -0.87 4.14
N GLU A 15 -2.44 0.11 4.71
CA GLU A 15 -2.86 0.04 6.12
C GLU A 15 -3.84 -1.12 6.36
N ALA A 16 -4.78 -1.38 5.44
CA ALA A 16 -5.71 -2.50 5.55
C ALA A 16 -4.96 -3.83 5.60
N MET A 17 -4.02 -4.08 4.69
CA MET A 17 -3.21 -5.31 4.71
C MET A 17 -2.38 -5.44 5.98
N ARG A 18 -1.70 -4.37 6.39
CA ARG A 18 -0.94 -4.33 7.66
C ARG A 18 -1.83 -4.69 8.86
N ARG A 19 -3.04 -4.14 8.93
CA ARG A 19 -4.00 -4.44 10.01
C ARG A 19 -4.54 -5.86 9.94
N LEU A 20 -4.82 -6.40 8.74
CA LEU A 20 -5.26 -7.78 8.58
C LEU A 20 -4.19 -8.76 9.09
N GLN A 21 -2.92 -8.48 8.82
CA GLN A 21 -1.79 -9.25 9.35
C GLN A 21 -1.66 -9.12 10.87
N GLU A 22 -1.66 -7.90 11.42
CA GLU A 22 -1.60 -7.66 12.87
C GLU A 22 -2.72 -8.35 13.66
N LEU A 23 -3.91 -8.45 13.07
CA LEU A 23 -5.08 -9.11 13.67
C LEU A 23 -5.07 -10.64 13.47
N GLY A 24 -4.02 -11.20 12.86
CA GLY A 24 -3.91 -12.62 12.49
C GLY A 24 -4.98 -13.09 11.52
N LEU A 25 -5.67 -12.17 10.82
CA LEU A 25 -6.77 -12.52 9.92
C LEU A 25 -6.26 -13.33 8.73
N CYS A 26 -5.04 -13.06 8.29
CA CYS A 26 -4.40 -13.78 7.20
C CYS A 26 -3.91 -15.19 7.59
N ASP A 27 -3.83 -15.51 8.88
CA ASP A 27 -3.53 -16.87 9.35
C ASP A 27 -4.75 -17.79 9.26
N ARG A 28 -5.96 -17.20 9.30
CA ARG A 28 -7.25 -17.92 9.33
C ARG A 28 -8.09 -17.73 8.07
N SER A 29 -7.64 -16.92 7.12
CA SER A 29 -8.34 -16.58 5.89
C SER A 29 -7.34 -16.24 4.80
N GLU A 30 -7.69 -16.51 3.56
CA GLU A 30 -6.80 -16.20 2.44
C GLU A 30 -6.85 -14.70 2.15
N CYS A 31 -5.77 -13.99 2.48
CA CYS A 31 -5.60 -12.58 2.14
C CYS A 31 -4.88 -12.46 0.79
N ILE A 32 -5.49 -11.76 -0.16
CA ILE A 32 -4.91 -11.47 -1.47
C ILE A 32 -4.80 -9.96 -1.62
N TRP A 33 -3.60 -9.48 -1.89
CA TRP A 33 -3.34 -8.07 -2.15
C TRP A 33 -3.06 -7.85 -3.64
N VAL A 34 -3.90 -7.05 -4.30
CA VAL A 34 -3.77 -6.73 -5.71
C VAL A 34 -3.43 -5.26 -5.86
N SER A 35 -2.28 -4.97 -6.48
CA SER A 35 -1.86 -3.61 -6.81
C SER A 35 -1.63 -3.44 -8.30
N ALA A 36 -1.98 -2.27 -8.82
CA ALA A 36 -1.59 -1.86 -10.17
C ALA A 36 -0.13 -1.37 -10.24
N ASN A 37 0.46 -0.96 -9.11
CA ASN A 37 1.80 -0.40 -9.01
C ASN A 37 2.56 -1.03 -7.84
N SER A 38 3.86 -1.29 -8.00
CA SER A 38 4.73 -1.77 -6.91
C SER A 38 5.16 -0.67 -5.93
N LYS A 39 4.63 0.55 -6.07
CA LYS A 39 5.01 1.70 -5.25
C LYS A 39 3.81 2.39 -4.59
N LEU A 40 3.94 2.65 -3.30
CA LEU A 40 3.10 3.59 -2.54
C LEU A 40 3.68 4.99 -2.74
N VAL A 41 2.93 5.89 -3.37
CA VAL A 41 3.33 7.30 -3.52
C VAL A 41 2.65 8.14 -2.45
N PHE A 42 3.40 9.03 -1.80
CA PHE A 42 2.84 10.01 -0.88
C PHE A 42 2.08 11.12 -1.64
N LEU A 43 0.86 10.81 -2.08
CA LEU A 43 0.02 11.73 -2.86
C LEU A 43 -0.19 13.13 -2.25
N PRO A 44 -0.17 13.35 -0.92
CA PRO A 44 -0.23 14.70 -0.38
C PRO A 44 0.94 15.60 -0.81
N LEU A 45 2.09 15.05 -1.21
CA LEU A 45 3.22 15.81 -1.76
C LEU A 45 3.18 15.94 -3.30
N LEU A 46 2.09 15.52 -3.96
CA LEU A 46 1.96 15.63 -5.41
C LEU A 46 2.16 17.07 -5.95
N PRO A 47 1.66 18.14 -5.30
CA PRO A 47 1.96 19.50 -5.75
C PRO A 47 3.46 19.83 -5.71
N ALA A 48 4.18 19.30 -4.72
CA ALA A 48 5.62 19.51 -4.55
C ALA A 48 6.47 18.65 -5.51
N LEU A 49 5.94 17.50 -5.95
CA LEU A 49 6.51 16.73 -7.07
C LEU A 49 6.39 17.48 -8.39
N VAL A 50 5.19 18.03 -8.69
CA VAL A 50 4.95 18.78 -9.92
C VAL A 50 5.78 20.06 -9.97
N SER A 51 5.99 20.73 -8.83
CA SER A 51 6.88 21.89 -8.75
C SER A 51 8.38 21.53 -8.71
N ARG A 52 8.73 20.24 -8.80
CA ARG A 52 10.10 19.71 -8.77
C ARG A 52 10.87 20.01 -7.48
N ARG A 53 10.17 20.29 -6.38
CA ARG A 53 10.78 20.41 -5.05
C ARG A 53 11.23 19.05 -4.51
N TYR A 54 10.54 17.99 -4.89
CA TYR A 54 10.89 16.60 -4.61
C TYR A 54 10.98 15.80 -5.91
N ARG A 55 11.81 14.76 -5.92
CA ARG A 55 11.83 13.74 -6.97
C ARG A 55 10.87 12.61 -6.57
N PRO A 56 10.33 11.83 -7.52
CA PRO A 56 9.47 10.69 -7.22
C PRO A 56 10.06 9.74 -6.16
N GLY A 57 11.34 9.42 -6.29
CA GLY A 57 12.06 8.56 -5.35
C GLY A 57 12.18 9.09 -3.91
N ASP A 58 11.94 10.39 -3.69
CA ASP A 58 12.01 11.00 -2.35
C ASP A 58 10.69 10.80 -1.57
N VAL A 59 9.62 10.34 -2.22
CA VAL A 59 8.25 10.27 -1.66
C VAL A 59 7.50 9.00 -2.06
N GLU A 60 8.21 7.96 -2.47
CA GLU A 60 7.65 6.66 -2.83
C GLU A 60 8.32 5.53 -2.05
N TRP A 61 7.56 4.50 -1.69
CA TRP A 61 8.06 3.29 -1.04
C TRP A 61 7.62 2.07 -1.81
N SER A 62 8.42 1.00 -1.76
CA SER A 62 8.01 -0.31 -2.26
C SER A 62 6.81 -0.80 -1.45
N VAL A 63 5.78 -1.27 -2.15
CA VAL A 63 4.57 -1.85 -1.54
C VAL A 63 4.92 -3.16 -0.84
N GLU A 64 5.88 -3.90 -1.38
CA GLU A 64 6.39 -5.16 -0.85
C GLU A 64 7.05 -5.00 0.53
N ALA A 65 7.49 -3.79 0.90
CA ALA A 65 7.98 -3.50 2.25
C ALA A 65 6.89 -3.58 3.34
N TYR A 66 5.61 -3.68 2.95
CA TYR A 66 4.45 -3.79 3.83
C TYR A 66 3.73 -5.14 3.73
N ALA A 67 4.28 -6.08 2.96
CA ALA A 67 3.73 -7.42 2.77
C ALA A 67 4.35 -8.41 3.76
#